data_AF-A0A433HWD4-F1
#
_entry.id   AF-A0A433HWD4-F1
#
_cell.length_a   1.000
_cell.length_b   1.000
_cell.length_c   1.000
_cell.angle_alpha   90.00
_cell.angle_beta   90.00
_cell.angle_gamma   90.00
#
_symmetry.space_group_name_H-M   'P 1'
#
loop_
_entity.id
_entity.type
_entity.pdbx_description
1 polymer ?
#
loop_
_entity_poly.entity_id
_entity_poly.type
_entity_poly.pdbx_seq_one_letter_code
_entity_poly.pdbx_strand_id
1 'polypeptide(L)'
;MEKRKEPKFKKGDTVVITMYGTVGNITDVTYIDGTYVYEVNHSKGLYIESTLQYISEYKGEVLLDKEHIDIEYKFFFGDLVQVEGYGGDYFKVNGFRTEIWRYKENSWEDVIYELSRISDGEWLEAHEEELTLIADAERADTIIQKLGLLHPINQKPVKKDQNDTPPASRKSEKERIELNAEKKQLIDGLLDLYNDYQILYKMYEDDEYRQVMDLAMMKIKVIAGEVHHKGKRD
;
A
#
# COMPACT_ATOMS: atom_id res chain seq x y z
N MET A 1 17.59 -61.23 -18.13
CA MET A 1 17.61 -60.64 -16.78
C MET A 1 18.48 -59.40 -16.86
N GLU A 2 17.88 -58.23 -16.99
CA GLU A 2 18.64 -56.97 -17.01
C GLU A 2 19.34 -56.81 -15.66
N LYS A 3 20.66 -56.60 -15.70
CA LYS A 3 21.47 -56.37 -14.51
C LYS A 3 20.93 -55.12 -13.82
N ARG A 4 20.39 -55.28 -12.61
CA ARG A 4 20.01 -54.16 -11.74
C ARG A 4 21.26 -53.29 -11.55
N LYS A 5 21.17 -52.00 -11.86
CA LYS A 5 22.24 -51.05 -11.52
C LYS A 5 22.43 -51.06 -10.00
N GLU A 6 23.65 -50.92 -9.54
CA GLU A 6 23.91 -50.79 -8.10
C GLU A 6 23.51 -49.39 -7.63
N PRO A 7 23.04 -49.21 -6.38
CA PRO A 7 22.76 -47.90 -5.83
C PRO A 7 24.05 -47.07 -5.75
N LYS A 8 23.99 -45.82 -6.18
CA LYS A 8 25.14 -44.90 -6.13
C LYS A 8 25.56 -44.58 -4.69
N PHE A 9 24.61 -44.44 -3.77
CA PHE A 9 24.88 -44.12 -2.36
C PHE A 9 24.55 -45.29 -1.43
N LYS A 10 25.22 -45.34 -0.29
CA LYS A 10 25.03 -46.37 0.73
C LYS A 10 24.65 -45.74 2.06
N LYS A 11 23.97 -46.53 2.90
CA LYS A 11 23.67 -46.16 4.29
C LYS A 11 24.96 -45.76 5.02
N GLY A 12 24.94 -44.58 5.63
CA GLY A 12 26.09 -43.96 6.30
C GLY A 12 26.88 -42.96 5.44
N ASP A 13 26.64 -42.90 4.12
CA ASP A 13 27.27 -41.89 3.27
C ASP A 13 26.76 -40.48 3.61
N THR A 14 27.68 -39.52 3.68
CA THR A 14 27.35 -38.09 3.80
C THR A 14 27.16 -37.49 2.41
N VAL A 15 25.98 -36.94 2.18
CA VAL A 15 25.55 -36.39 0.90
C VAL A 15 25.01 -34.97 1.07
N VAL A 16 25.05 -34.21 -0.02
CA VAL A 16 24.36 -32.93 -0.14
C VAL A 16 23.07 -33.15 -0.91
N ILE A 17 21.95 -32.69 -0.35
CA ILE A 17 20.67 -32.60 -1.05
C ILE A 17 20.75 -31.38 -1.95
N THR A 18 20.97 -31.60 -3.25
CA THR A 18 21.28 -30.53 -4.21
C THR A 18 20.14 -29.54 -4.40
N MET A 19 18.89 -29.95 -4.16
CA MET A 19 17.71 -29.07 -4.22
C MET A 19 17.70 -27.99 -3.13
N TYR A 20 18.30 -28.27 -1.97
CA TYR A 20 18.23 -27.39 -0.79
C TYR A 20 19.60 -26.93 -0.29
N GLY A 21 20.69 -27.43 -0.86
CA GLY A 21 22.05 -27.17 -0.38
C GLY A 21 22.34 -27.72 1.02
N THR A 22 21.50 -28.62 1.54
CA THR A 22 21.63 -29.15 2.90
C THR A 22 22.45 -30.43 2.93
N VAL A 23 23.25 -30.60 3.99
CA VAL A 23 24.08 -31.81 4.19
C VAL A 23 23.32 -32.80 5.07
N GLY A 24 23.36 -34.08 4.70
CA GLY A 24 22.76 -35.14 5.50
C GLY A 24 23.43 -36.48 5.29
N ASN A 25 23.05 -37.45 6.13
CA ASN A 25 23.54 -38.83 6.02
C ASN A 25 22.43 -39.74 5.50
N ILE A 26 22.79 -40.64 4.60
CA ILE A 26 21.87 -41.69 4.14
C ILE A 26 21.54 -42.61 5.31
N THR A 27 20.27 -42.65 5.71
CA THR A 27 19.79 -43.50 6.79
C THR A 27 19.18 -44.80 6.27
N ASP A 28 18.64 -44.79 5.05
CA ASP A 28 18.12 -45.99 4.40
C ASP A 28 18.12 -45.89 2.86
N VAL A 29 18.08 -47.05 2.19
CA VAL A 29 18.05 -47.15 0.71
C VAL A 29 17.02 -48.19 0.29
N THR A 30 16.01 -47.76 -0.47
CA THR A 30 14.92 -48.62 -0.96
C THR A 30 14.88 -48.61 -2.49
N TYR A 31 14.37 -49.68 -3.10
CA TYR A 31 14.16 -49.76 -4.55
C TYR A 31 12.66 -49.75 -4.85
N ILE A 32 12.18 -48.71 -5.52
CA ILE A 32 10.76 -48.48 -5.84
C ILE A 32 10.64 -48.12 -7.33
N ASP A 33 9.71 -48.74 -8.06
CA ASP A 33 9.39 -48.44 -9.46
C ASP A 33 10.59 -48.31 -10.40
N GLY A 34 11.55 -49.24 -10.27
CA GLY A 34 12.71 -49.30 -11.14
C GLY A 34 13.89 -48.41 -10.70
N THR A 35 13.74 -47.62 -9.63
CA THR A 35 14.73 -46.62 -9.18
C THR A 35 15.09 -46.78 -7.70
N TYR A 36 16.33 -46.43 -7.33
CA TYR A 36 16.74 -46.32 -5.93
C TYR A 36 16.32 -44.99 -5.34
N VAL A 37 15.67 -45.06 -4.19
CA VAL A 37 15.29 -43.93 -3.36
C VAL A 37 16.01 -44.01 -2.02
N TYR A 38 16.34 -42.86 -1.49
CA TYR A 38 17.24 -42.70 -0.36
C TYR A 38 16.55 -41.91 0.75
N GLU A 39 16.62 -42.42 1.97
CA GLU A 39 16.20 -41.69 3.17
C GLU A 39 17.40 -40.93 3.72
N VAL A 40 17.23 -39.65 4.04
CA VAL A 40 18.29 -38.80 4.60
C VAL A 40 17.91 -38.31 5.99
N ASN A 41 18.81 -38.43 6.96
CA ASN A 41 18.64 -37.95 8.34
C ASN A 41 17.35 -38.41 9.07
N HIS A 42 16.86 -39.63 8.81
CA HIS A 42 15.60 -40.12 9.36
C HIS A 42 14.38 -39.26 9.00
N SER A 43 14.49 -38.51 7.90
CA SER A 43 13.37 -37.72 7.38
C SER A 43 12.29 -38.62 6.78
N LYS A 44 11.05 -38.15 6.79
CA LYS A 44 9.93 -38.85 6.12
C LYS A 44 10.00 -38.76 4.59
N GLY A 45 10.89 -37.92 4.05
CA GLY A 45 11.05 -37.68 2.63
C GLY A 45 12.03 -38.67 1.99
N LEU A 46 11.70 -39.15 0.79
CA LEU A 46 12.56 -39.99 -0.02
C LEU A 46 13.17 -39.18 -1.15
N TYR A 47 14.49 -39.30 -1.33
CA TYR A 47 15.25 -38.59 -2.34
C TYR A 47 15.65 -39.54 -3.46
N ILE A 48 15.65 -39.06 -4.70
CA ILE A 48 16.17 -39.82 -5.85
C ILE A 48 17.64 -39.50 -6.08
N GLU A 49 18.36 -40.41 -6.73
CA GLU A 49 19.81 -40.32 -6.93
C GLU A 49 20.28 -38.99 -7.56
N SER A 50 19.50 -38.41 -8.48
CA SER A 50 19.83 -37.16 -9.16
C SER A 50 19.76 -35.92 -8.26
N THR A 51 19.13 -36.03 -7.09
CA THR A 51 18.99 -34.95 -6.10
C THR A 51 20.06 -34.99 -5.00
N LEU A 52 20.99 -35.95 -5.09
CA LEU A 52 22.03 -36.18 -4.11
C LEU A 52 23.41 -36.14 -4.76
N GLN A 53 24.37 -35.60 -4.02
CA GLN A 53 25.78 -35.58 -4.42
C GLN A 53 26.67 -35.91 -3.21
N TYR A 54 27.78 -36.61 -3.42
CA TYR A 54 28.75 -36.82 -2.34
C TYR A 54 29.28 -35.48 -1.85
N ILE A 55 29.36 -35.29 -0.53
CA ILE A 55 29.89 -34.06 0.07
C ILE A 55 31.32 -33.74 -0.42
N SER A 56 32.13 -34.77 -0.68
CA SER A 56 33.49 -34.63 -1.21
C SER A 56 33.55 -34.16 -2.66
N GLU A 57 32.48 -34.41 -3.42
CA GLU A 57 32.37 -34.03 -4.84
C GLU A 57 31.58 -32.73 -5.02
N TYR A 58 30.85 -32.31 -3.98
CA TYR A 58 30.11 -31.07 -3.97
C TYR A 58 31.11 -29.91 -3.94
N LYS A 59 31.46 -29.42 -5.13
CA LYS A 59 32.03 -28.09 -5.28
C LYS A 59 30.89 -27.14 -4.94
N GLY A 60 30.87 -26.68 -3.70
CA GLY A 60 29.95 -25.63 -3.28
C GLY A 60 30.09 -24.48 -4.26
N GLU A 61 29.14 -24.37 -5.18
CA GLU A 61 28.56 -23.06 -5.38
C GLU A 61 28.07 -22.72 -3.98
N VAL A 62 28.77 -21.78 -3.33
CA VAL A 62 28.05 -20.87 -2.45
C VAL A 62 26.96 -20.37 -3.39
N LEU A 63 25.79 -21.03 -3.30
CA LEU A 63 24.55 -20.35 -3.55
C LEU A 63 24.66 -19.23 -2.54
N LEU A 64 25.27 -18.12 -2.97
CA LEU A 64 24.76 -16.82 -2.64
C LEU A 64 23.31 -17.03 -3.04
N ASP A 65 22.49 -17.47 -2.09
CA ASP A 65 21.06 -17.38 -2.19
C ASP A 65 20.91 -15.94 -2.62
N LYS A 66 20.70 -15.75 -3.93
CA LYS A 66 20.42 -14.45 -4.47
C LYS A 66 19.10 -14.19 -3.82
N GLU A 67 19.14 -13.45 -2.71
CA GLU A 67 17.95 -13.08 -1.97
C GLU A 67 17.04 -12.44 -3.02
N HIS A 68 15.99 -13.17 -3.36
CA HIS A 68 14.98 -12.70 -4.29
C HIS A 68 13.91 -12.09 -3.41
N ILE A 69 13.89 -10.76 -3.42
CA ILE A 69 12.93 -9.98 -2.65
C ILE A 69 11.84 -9.57 -3.65
N ASP A 70 10.68 -10.21 -3.53
CA ASP A 70 9.47 -9.81 -4.24
C ASP A 70 8.69 -8.84 -3.37
N ILE A 71 8.65 -7.57 -3.77
CA ILE A 71 7.91 -6.51 -3.07
C ILE A 71 6.64 -6.23 -3.85
N GLU A 72 5.49 -6.45 -3.23
CA GLU A 72 4.18 -6.13 -3.80
C GLU A 72 3.67 -4.83 -3.19
N TYR A 73 3.47 -3.81 -4.04
CA TYR A 73 2.94 -2.52 -3.62
C TYR A 73 1.42 -2.50 -3.79
N LYS A 74 0.71 -2.07 -2.74
CA LYS A 74 -0.76 -1.92 -2.81
C LYS A 74 -1.23 -0.66 -3.51
N PHE A 75 -0.43 0.40 -3.50
CA PHE A 75 -0.79 1.70 -4.06
C PHE A 75 0.27 2.16 -5.07
N PHE A 76 -0.18 2.87 -6.11
CA PHE A 76 0.68 3.32 -7.20
C PHE A 76 0.62 4.83 -7.38
N PHE A 77 1.56 5.36 -8.14
CA PHE A 77 1.65 6.78 -8.46
C PHE A 77 0.31 7.32 -8.98
N GLY A 78 -0.16 8.38 -8.32
CA GLY A 78 -1.39 9.07 -8.70
C GLY A 78 -2.66 8.52 -8.06
N ASP A 79 -2.59 7.40 -7.35
CA ASP A 79 -3.74 6.88 -6.60
C ASP A 79 -4.20 7.89 -5.55
N LEU A 80 -5.52 7.92 -5.35
CA LEU A 80 -6.17 8.72 -4.32
C LEU A 80 -6.40 7.84 -3.09
N VAL A 81 -5.82 8.25 -1.97
CA VAL A 81 -5.86 7.52 -0.71
C VAL A 81 -6.32 8.40 0.44
N GLN A 82 -6.75 7.77 1.52
CA GLN A 82 -7.03 8.40 2.80
C GLN A 82 -6.10 7.83 3.86
N VAL A 83 -5.59 8.68 4.75
CA VAL A 83 -4.67 8.30 5.82
C VAL A 83 -5.41 8.27 7.15
N GLU A 84 -5.22 7.21 7.94
CA GLU A 84 -5.76 7.13 9.29
C GLU A 84 -5.30 8.32 10.15
N GLY A 85 -6.20 8.86 10.97
CA GLY A 85 -5.89 10.01 11.83
C GLY A 85 -5.93 11.39 11.15
N TYR A 86 -5.95 11.47 9.82
CA TYR A 86 -6.05 12.73 9.06
C TYR A 86 -7.50 13.11 8.68
N GLY A 87 -8.49 12.52 9.36
CA GLY A 87 -9.89 12.88 9.17
C GLY A 87 -10.39 12.53 7.77
N GLY A 88 -11.11 13.45 7.13
CA GLY A 88 -11.71 13.27 5.79
C GLY A 88 -10.89 13.85 4.65
N ASP A 89 -9.59 14.10 4.88
CA ASP A 89 -8.67 14.63 3.89
C ASP A 89 -8.24 13.52 2.92
N TYR A 90 -8.10 13.91 1.65
CA TYR A 90 -7.62 13.02 0.60
C TYR A 90 -6.20 13.38 0.20
N PHE A 91 -5.46 12.35 -0.16
CA PHE A 91 -4.06 12.44 -0.52
C PHE A 91 -3.80 11.73 -1.85
N LYS A 92 -2.90 12.30 -2.65
CA LYS A 92 -2.39 11.67 -3.87
C LYS A 92 -1.05 11.02 -3.60
N VAL A 93 -0.86 9.79 -4.05
CA VAL A 93 0.42 9.08 -3.96
C VAL A 93 1.40 9.70 -4.96
N ASN A 94 2.50 10.26 -4.46
CA ASN A 94 3.56 10.84 -5.27
C ASN A 94 4.79 9.94 -5.38
N GLY A 95 4.98 9.05 -4.40
CA GLY A 95 6.13 8.17 -4.30
C GLY A 95 5.92 7.09 -3.25
N PHE A 96 6.80 6.11 -3.27
CA PHE A 96 6.90 5.10 -2.23
C PHE A 96 8.31 4.54 -2.22
N ARG A 97 8.75 4.08 -1.05
CA ARG A 97 10.03 3.41 -0.84
C ARG A 97 9.86 2.22 0.07
N THR A 98 10.67 1.19 -0.16
CA THR A 98 10.78 0.05 0.74
C THR A 98 12.09 0.13 1.49
N GLU A 99 12.01 0.06 2.81
CA GLU A 99 13.17 0.03 3.69
C GLU A 99 13.34 -1.40 4.21
N ILE A 100 14.53 -1.96 3.94
CA ILE A 100 14.84 -3.35 4.22
C ILE A 100 16.05 -3.39 5.15
N TRP A 101 15.84 -3.87 6.37
CA TRP A 101 16.91 -4.06 7.34
C TRP A 101 17.24 -5.54 7.48
N ARG A 102 18.53 -5.84 7.47
CA ARG A 102 19.07 -7.19 7.67
C ARG A 102 20.11 -7.15 8.78
N TYR A 103 19.88 -7.94 9.81
CA TYR A 103 20.78 -8.18 10.92
C TYR A 103 21.10 -9.67 11.00
N LYS A 104 22.10 -10.03 11.79
CA LYS A 104 22.56 -11.42 11.93
C LYS A 104 21.44 -12.40 12.32
N GLU A 105 20.44 -11.92 13.07
CA GLU A 105 19.36 -12.75 13.63
C GLU A 105 17.96 -12.23 13.29
N ASN A 106 17.84 -11.03 12.71
CA ASN A 106 16.56 -10.36 12.49
C ASN A 106 16.52 -9.67 11.13
N SER A 107 15.32 -9.53 10.58
CA SER A 107 15.06 -8.78 9.37
C SER A 107 13.76 -8.01 9.50
N TRP A 108 13.73 -6.79 8.97
CA TRP A 108 12.53 -5.96 8.90
C TRP A 108 12.36 -5.46 7.48
N GLU A 109 11.12 -5.28 7.09
CA GLU A 109 10.71 -4.73 5.80
C GLU A 109 9.53 -3.80 6.07
N ASP A 110 9.60 -2.59 5.53
CA ASP A 110 8.57 -1.58 5.67
C ASP A 110 8.39 -0.82 4.37
N VAL A 111 7.15 -0.47 4.03
CA VAL A 111 6.79 0.26 2.82
C VAL A 111 6.18 1.59 3.24
N ILE A 112 6.87 2.66 2.86
CA ILE A 112 6.51 4.04 3.21
C ILE A 112 6.07 4.75 1.94
N TYR A 113 4.90 5.36 1.99
CA TYR A 113 4.32 6.13 0.89
C TYR A 113 4.50 7.62 1.13
N GLU A 114 4.88 8.33 0.07
CA GLU A 114 4.99 9.77 0.02
C GLU A 114 3.75 10.36 -0.65
N LEU A 115 3.04 11.20 0.09
CA LEU A 115 1.70 11.66 -0.23
C LEU A 115 1.65 13.18 -0.34
N SER A 116 0.74 13.71 -1.16
CA SER A 116 0.39 15.14 -1.19
C SER A 116 -1.09 15.32 -0.92
N ARG A 117 -1.42 16.16 0.05
CA ARG A 117 -2.81 16.48 0.37
C ARG A 117 -3.44 17.23 -0.80
N ILE A 118 -4.65 16.84 -1.18
CA ILE A 118 -5.35 17.46 -2.32
C ILE A 118 -5.72 18.93 -2.07
N SER A 119 -5.97 19.32 -0.82
CA SER A 119 -6.46 20.67 -0.49
C SER A 119 -5.41 21.77 -0.62
N ASP A 120 -4.17 21.51 -0.22
CA ASP A 120 -3.10 22.52 -0.12
C ASP A 120 -1.74 22.03 -0.62
N GLY A 121 -1.63 20.77 -1.02
CA GLY A 121 -0.37 20.16 -1.45
C GLY A 121 0.59 19.86 -0.31
N GLU A 122 0.15 19.87 0.95
CA GLU A 122 0.99 19.48 2.09
C GLU A 122 1.50 18.06 1.91
N TRP A 123 2.80 17.87 2.14
CA TRP A 123 3.45 16.59 1.99
C TRP A 123 3.39 15.78 3.30
N LEU A 124 3.19 14.47 3.17
CA LEU A 124 3.07 13.53 4.28
C LEU A 124 3.72 12.19 3.92
N GLU A 125 4.35 11.53 4.90
CA GLU A 125 4.73 10.13 4.83
C GLU A 125 3.81 9.29 5.70
N ALA A 126 3.40 8.13 5.19
CA ALA A 126 2.55 7.19 5.91
C ALA A 126 2.91 5.75 5.54
N HIS A 127 2.70 4.83 6.47
CA HIS A 127 2.91 3.40 6.25
C HIS A 127 1.77 2.80 5.45
N GLU A 128 2.04 1.71 4.73
CA GLU A 128 1.02 1.03 3.93
C GLU A 128 -0.24 0.66 4.73
N GLU A 129 -0.08 0.30 6.00
CA GLU A 129 -1.17 -0.11 6.89
C GLU A 129 -2.12 1.05 7.26
N GLU A 130 -1.65 2.30 7.15
CA GLU A 130 -2.41 3.51 7.50
C GLU A 130 -3.23 4.03 6.31
N LEU A 131 -3.10 3.41 5.13
CA LEU A 131 -3.69 3.88 3.88
C LEU A 131 -4.92 3.09 3.48
N THR A 132 -5.94 3.82 3.04
CA THR A 132 -7.13 3.26 2.39
C THR A 132 -7.25 3.79 0.98
N LEU A 133 -7.36 2.89 -0.01
CA LEU A 133 -7.56 3.27 -1.41
C LEU A 133 -8.96 3.85 -1.58
N ILE A 134 -9.04 5.05 -2.14
CA ILE A 134 -10.31 5.67 -2.52
C ILE A 134 -10.52 5.51 -4.02
N ALA A 135 -9.47 5.69 -4.82
CA ALA A 135 -9.51 5.48 -6.26
C ALA A 135 -8.13 5.26 -6.86
N ASP A 136 -8.08 4.47 -7.93
CA ASP A 136 -6.90 4.33 -8.78
C ASP A 136 -6.53 5.65 -9.46
N ALA A 137 -5.30 5.73 -9.97
CA ALA A 137 -4.78 6.91 -10.66
C ALA A 137 -5.64 7.37 -11.87
N GLU A 138 -6.31 6.44 -12.57
CA GLU A 138 -7.16 6.76 -13.72
C GLU A 138 -8.42 7.54 -13.30
N ARG A 139 -9.01 7.15 -12.18
CA ARG A 139 -10.25 7.73 -11.64
C ARG A 139 -9.97 8.84 -10.64
N ALA A 140 -8.78 8.87 -10.05
CA ALA A 140 -8.34 9.86 -9.06
C ALA A 140 -8.55 11.28 -9.58
N ASP A 141 -8.06 11.60 -10.79
CA ASP A 141 -8.20 12.95 -11.34
C ASP A 141 -9.66 13.33 -11.60
N THR A 142 -10.50 12.37 -12.00
CA THR A 142 -11.95 12.60 -12.18
C THR A 142 -12.63 12.85 -10.84
N ILE A 143 -12.26 12.12 -9.80
CA ILE A 143 -12.80 12.29 -8.44
C ILE A 143 -12.30 13.58 -7.84
N ILE A 144 -11.02 13.93 -8.02
CA ILE A 144 -10.46 15.23 -7.60
C ILE A 144 -11.17 16.38 -8.32
N GLN A 145 -11.44 16.27 -9.62
CA GLN A 145 -12.19 17.29 -10.36
C GLN A 145 -13.65 17.39 -9.92
N LYS A 146 -14.30 16.27 -9.62
CA LYS A 146 -15.69 16.24 -9.10
C LYS A 146 -15.78 16.73 -7.66
N LEU A 147 -14.79 16.43 -6.82
CA LEU A 147 -14.61 17.00 -5.47
C LEU A 147 -14.22 18.48 -5.56
N GLY A 148 -13.52 18.86 -6.63
CA GLY A 148 -12.96 20.18 -6.91
C GLY A 148 -13.79 21.04 -7.88
N LEU A 149 -15.13 20.95 -7.85
CA LEU A 149 -16.05 21.80 -8.63
C LEU A 149 -15.92 23.32 -8.36
N LEU A 150 -14.94 23.79 -7.60
CA LEU A 150 -14.53 25.20 -7.50
C LEU A 150 -12.99 25.30 -7.38
N HIS A 151 -12.29 25.34 -8.51
CA HIS A 151 -11.21 26.28 -8.89
C HIS A 151 -10.18 25.63 -9.83
N PRO A 152 -9.94 26.18 -11.03
CA PRO A 152 -8.89 25.71 -11.91
C PRO A 152 -7.52 26.20 -11.43
N ILE A 153 -6.73 25.33 -10.79
CA ILE A 153 -5.31 25.60 -10.53
C ILE A 153 -4.55 25.35 -11.83
N ASN A 154 -4.50 26.38 -12.67
CA ASN A 154 -3.56 26.43 -13.77
C ASN A 154 -2.97 27.83 -13.89
N GLN A 155 -2.13 28.23 -12.92
CA GLN A 155 -1.18 29.33 -13.11
C GLN A 155 0.17 29.01 -12.45
N LYS A 156 1.20 29.20 -13.27
CA LYS A 156 2.64 29.02 -13.07
C LYS A 156 3.18 29.65 -11.77
N PRO A 157 4.36 29.20 -11.28
CA PRO A 157 4.93 29.69 -10.03
C PRO A 157 5.34 31.17 -10.16
N VAL A 158 4.66 32.04 -9.43
CA VAL A 158 5.09 33.43 -9.24
C VAL A 158 6.05 33.47 -8.06
N LYS A 159 7.29 33.87 -8.36
CA LYS A 159 8.34 34.18 -7.37
C LYS A 159 7.81 35.23 -6.39
N LYS A 160 7.86 34.95 -5.08
CA LYS A 160 7.59 35.95 -4.03
C LYS A 160 8.87 36.69 -3.69
N ASP A 161 8.96 37.94 -4.15
CA ASP A 161 9.78 38.97 -3.52
C ASP A 161 9.06 39.52 -2.27
N GLN A 162 9.86 39.94 -1.30
CA GLN A 162 9.48 40.38 0.03
C GLN A 162 8.95 41.82 0.07
N ASN A 163 8.24 42.12 1.18
CA ASN A 163 7.84 43.42 1.74
C ASN A 163 6.43 43.93 1.39
N ASP A 164 5.53 43.86 2.39
CA ASP A 164 4.95 45.04 3.06
C ASP A 164 3.79 44.63 4.00
N THR A 165 3.87 45.05 5.26
CA THR A 165 2.92 44.71 6.34
C THR A 165 1.87 45.82 6.52
N PRO A 166 0.55 45.53 6.54
CA PRO A 166 -0.47 46.42 7.11
C PRO A 166 -1.09 45.85 8.41
N PRO A 167 -1.77 46.69 9.23
CA PRO A 167 -2.01 46.44 10.65
C PRO A 167 -3.08 45.37 10.92
N ALA A 168 -2.83 44.58 11.97
CA ALA A 168 -3.40 43.26 12.25
C ALA A 168 -4.88 43.21 12.70
N SER A 169 -5.61 44.32 12.82
CA SER A 169 -6.96 44.31 13.44
C SER A 169 -8.15 44.35 12.48
N ARG A 170 -8.00 44.77 11.21
CA ARG A 170 -9.10 44.77 10.21
C ARG A 170 -9.11 43.55 9.29
N LYS A 171 -7.99 42.81 9.23
CA LYS A 171 -7.89 41.57 8.45
C LYS A 171 -8.75 40.46 9.07
N SER A 172 -8.75 40.34 10.40
CA SER A 172 -9.43 39.25 11.11
C SER A 172 -10.95 39.26 10.97
N GLU A 173 -11.60 40.43 10.84
CA GLU A 173 -13.06 40.49 10.68
C GLU A 173 -13.50 40.19 9.24
N LYS A 174 -12.74 40.67 8.25
CA LYS A 174 -12.98 40.36 6.83
C LYS A 174 -12.73 38.88 6.53
N GLU A 175 -11.65 38.32 7.08
CA GLU A 175 -11.31 36.89 7.00
C GLU A 175 -12.39 36.01 7.63
N ARG A 176 -13.01 36.44 8.75
CA ARG A 176 -14.12 35.70 9.38
C ARG A 176 -15.40 35.74 8.55
N ILE A 177 -15.69 36.84 7.86
CA ILE A 177 -16.85 36.97 6.99
C ILE A 177 -16.66 36.14 5.72
N GLU A 178 -15.48 36.18 5.12
CA GLU A 178 -15.11 35.37 3.95
C GLU A 178 -15.17 33.88 4.28
N LEU A 179 -14.59 33.45 5.40
CA LEU A 179 -14.61 32.06 5.83
C LEU A 179 -16.03 31.53 6.14
N ASN A 180 -16.92 32.38 6.65
CA ASN A 180 -18.33 32.02 6.83
C ASN A 180 -19.11 31.98 5.51
N ALA A 181 -18.77 32.83 4.54
CA ALA A 181 -19.38 32.81 3.20
C ALA A 181 -18.94 31.55 2.43
N GLU A 182 -17.65 31.20 2.49
CA GLU A 182 -17.08 29.99 1.92
C GLU A 182 -17.71 28.73 2.52
N LYS A 183 -17.89 28.67 3.85
CA LYS A 183 -18.58 27.55 4.51
C LYS A 183 -20.04 27.40 4.07
N LYS A 184 -20.74 28.51 3.82
CA LYS A 184 -22.12 28.46 3.28
C LYS A 184 -22.15 27.96 1.85
N GLN A 185 -21.25 28.45 0.99
CA GLN A 185 -21.13 27.98 -0.39
C GLN A 185 -20.77 26.50 -0.46
N LEU A 186 -19.92 26.02 0.46
CA LEU A 186 -19.57 24.62 0.56
C LEU A 186 -20.77 23.75 0.99
N ILE A 187 -21.60 24.23 1.93
CA ILE A 187 -22.84 23.54 2.31
C ILE A 187 -23.80 23.48 1.12
N ASP A 188 -24.01 24.58 0.40
CA ASP A 188 -24.89 24.62 -0.77
C ASP A 188 -24.42 23.64 -1.85
N GLY A 189 -23.11 23.61 -2.15
CA GLY A 189 -22.56 22.67 -3.13
C GLY A 189 -22.68 21.19 -2.69
N LEU A 190 -22.53 20.90 -1.40
CA LEU A 190 -22.75 19.54 -0.88
C LEU A 190 -24.22 19.13 -0.92
N LEU A 191 -25.15 20.07 -0.77
CA LEU A 191 -26.59 19.81 -0.94
C LEU A 191 -26.94 19.52 -2.39
N ASP A 192 -26.37 20.28 -3.33
CA ASP A 192 -26.56 20.04 -4.76
C ASP A 192 -26.03 18.65 -5.15
N LEU A 193 -24.82 18.29 -4.70
CA LEU A 193 -24.24 16.96 -4.89
C LEU A 193 -25.14 15.85 -4.34
N TYR A 194 -25.68 16.03 -3.13
CA TYR A 194 -26.60 15.06 -2.53
C TYR A 194 -27.86 14.89 -3.39
N ASN A 195 -28.45 16.00 -3.86
CA ASN A 195 -29.66 15.98 -4.66
C ASN A 195 -29.45 15.30 -6.02
N ASP A 196 -28.32 15.57 -6.68
CA ASP A 196 -27.98 14.97 -7.97
C ASP A 196 -27.78 13.45 -7.82
N TYR A 197 -27.02 13.03 -6.81
CA TYR A 197 -26.78 11.61 -6.54
C TYR A 197 -28.04 10.89 -6.04
N GLN A 198 -28.95 11.59 -5.37
CA GLN A 198 -30.26 11.05 -5.03
C GLN A 198 -31.11 10.76 -6.27
N ILE A 199 -31.01 11.59 -7.31
CA ILE A 199 -31.69 11.36 -8.59
C ILE A 199 -31.05 10.14 -9.28
N LEU A 200 -29.73 10.06 -9.33
CA LEU A 200 -29.01 8.93 -9.92
C LEU A 200 -29.31 7.61 -9.20
N TYR A 201 -29.32 7.61 -7.88
CA TYR A 201 -29.70 6.44 -7.09
C TYR A 201 -31.12 5.97 -7.41
N LYS A 202 -32.08 6.90 -7.58
CA LYS A 202 -33.45 6.55 -7.99
C LYS A 202 -33.56 6.02 -9.41
N MET A 203 -32.61 6.36 -10.29
CA MET A 203 -32.62 5.93 -11.69
C MET A 203 -31.93 4.58 -11.89
N TYR A 204 -30.87 4.31 -11.12
CA TYR A 204 -29.97 3.18 -11.37
C TYR A 204 -29.86 2.19 -10.20
N GLU A 205 -30.36 2.57 -9.00
CA GLU A 205 -30.36 1.73 -7.77
C GLU A 205 -28.99 1.16 -7.38
N ASP A 206 -27.91 1.85 -7.74
CA ASP A 206 -26.54 1.45 -7.40
C ASP A 206 -26.14 1.97 -6.01
N ASP A 207 -25.65 1.06 -5.16
CA ASP A 207 -25.19 1.35 -3.80
C ASP A 207 -24.00 2.31 -3.76
N GLU A 208 -23.21 2.44 -4.84
CA GLU A 208 -22.15 3.44 -4.94
C GLU A 208 -22.70 4.89 -4.83
N TYR A 209 -23.88 5.15 -5.41
CA TYR A 209 -24.49 6.48 -5.31
C TYR A 209 -24.96 6.78 -3.89
N ARG A 210 -25.38 5.75 -3.16
CA ARG A 210 -25.78 5.88 -1.76
C ARG A 210 -24.60 6.22 -0.86
N GLN A 211 -23.43 5.63 -1.10
CA GLN A 211 -22.20 5.95 -0.36
C GLN A 211 -21.80 7.43 -0.54
N VAL A 212 -21.94 7.97 -1.76
CA VAL A 212 -21.67 9.39 -2.04
C VAL A 212 -22.67 10.31 -1.33
N MET A 213 -23.96 9.94 -1.30
CA MET A 213 -24.99 10.66 -0.55
C MET A 213 -24.71 10.68 0.96
N ASP A 214 -24.31 9.55 1.53
CA ASP A 214 -23.98 9.43 2.95
C ASP A 214 -22.75 10.26 3.31
N LEU A 215 -21.72 10.26 2.45
CA LEU A 215 -20.53 11.10 2.59
C LEU A 215 -20.86 12.60 2.54
N ALA A 216 -21.70 13.02 1.60
CA ALA A 216 -22.15 14.40 1.51
C ALA A 216 -22.86 14.83 2.81
N MET A 217 -23.76 13.99 3.36
CA MET A 217 -24.43 14.30 4.63
C MET A 217 -23.51 14.32 5.84
N MET A 218 -22.51 13.44 5.88
CA MET A 218 -21.52 13.46 6.94
C MET A 218 -20.75 14.80 6.94
N LYS A 219 -20.29 15.25 5.76
CA LYS A 219 -19.57 16.53 5.63
C LYS A 219 -20.44 17.74 5.97
N ILE A 220 -21.71 17.77 5.54
CA ILE A 220 -22.63 18.85 5.93
C ILE A 220 -22.83 18.89 7.45
N LYS A 221 -23.00 17.75 8.13
CA LYS A 221 -23.16 17.72 9.59
C LYS A 221 -21.94 18.26 10.32
N VAL A 222 -20.73 17.94 9.85
CA VAL A 222 -19.48 18.45 10.44
C VAL A 222 -19.40 19.97 10.27
N ILE A 223 -19.57 20.48 9.05
CA ILE A 223 -19.46 21.91 8.76
C ILE A 223 -20.55 22.72 9.47
N ALA A 224 -21.80 22.24 9.46
CA ALA A 224 -22.91 22.87 10.16
C ALA A 224 -22.71 22.83 11.68
N GLY A 225 -22.17 21.74 12.23
CA GLY A 225 -21.82 21.61 13.65
C GLY A 225 -20.81 22.65 14.10
N GLU A 226 -19.76 22.89 13.31
CA GLU A 226 -18.76 23.93 13.59
C GLU A 226 -19.33 25.35 13.56
N VAL A 227 -20.26 25.61 12.64
CA VAL A 227 -20.94 26.91 12.51
C VAL A 227 -21.86 27.16 13.71
N HIS A 228 -22.58 26.14 14.20
CA HIS A 228 -23.50 26.28 15.32
C HIS A 228 -22.83 26.26 16.71
N HIS A 229 -21.67 25.60 16.88
CA HIS A 229 -21.00 25.52 18.18
C HIS A 229 -20.25 26.81 18.59
N LYS A 230 -19.89 27.65 17.61
CA LYS A 230 -19.29 28.98 17.86
C LYS A 230 -20.30 30.09 18.19
N GLY A 231 -21.61 29.84 18.04
CA GLY A 231 -22.66 30.82 18.37
C GLY A 231 -23.26 30.71 19.79
N LYS A 232 -22.79 29.77 20.62
CA LYS A 232 -23.29 29.53 22.00
C LYS A 232 -22.29 29.91 23.10
N ARG A 233 -21.17 30.54 22.74
CA ARG A 233 -20.20 31.11 23.69
C ARG A 233 -20.10 32.60 23.44
N ASP A 234 -21.18 33.32 23.74
CA ASP A 234 -21.22 34.74 24.05
C ASP A 234 -22.43 34.97 24.97
#